data_AF-A0A7X7GFC7-F1
#
_entry.id   AF-A0A7X7GFC7-F1
#
_cell.length_a   1.000
_cell.length_b   1.000
_cell.length_c   1.000
_cell.angle_alpha   90.00
_cell.angle_beta   90.00
_cell.angle_gamma   90.00
#
_symmetry.space_group_name_H-M   'P 1'
#
loop_
_entity.id
_entity.type
_entity.pdbx_description
1 polymer ?
#
loop_
_entity_poly.entity_id
_entity_poly.type
_entity_poly.pdbx_seq_one_letter_code
_entity_poly.pdbx_strand_id
1 'polypeptide(L)' 'MTVERTQTDRGPEFAGIRIGRPATGALIDAGYSTLADLPDNLDEIAALHGVGPKAIRLLNEARAQG' A
#
# COMPACT_ATOMS: atom_id res chain seq x y z
N MET A 1 13.16 24.05 -9.88
CA MET A 1 11.80 23.80 -9.38
C MET A 1 11.57 22.29 -9.48
N THR A 2 11.21 21.69 -8.36
CA THR A 2 11.37 20.29 -7.95
C THR A 2 10.88 19.23 -8.94
N VAL A 3 11.72 18.23 -9.24
CA VAL A 3 11.34 17.01 -9.97
C VAL A 3 11.09 15.87 -8.99
N GLU A 4 9.93 15.88 -8.32
CA GLU A 4 9.45 14.74 -7.54
C GLU A 4 8.80 13.73 -8.50
N ARG A 5 9.62 12.90 -9.14
CA ARG A 5 9.15 11.72 -9.87
C ARG A 5 9.93 10.50 -9.43
N THR A 6 9.81 10.12 -8.16
CA THR A 6 10.16 8.76 -7.74
C THR A 6 8.92 7.89 -7.93
N GLN A 7 8.65 7.53 -9.19
CA GLN A 7 7.79 6.38 -9.47
C GLN A 7 8.55 5.16 -8.98
N THR A 8 8.27 4.80 -7.73
CA THR A 8 8.92 3.76 -6.94
C THR A 8 9.04 2.47 -7.76
N ASP A 9 10.26 1.96 -7.79
CA ASP A 9 10.59 0.60 -8.18
C ASP A 9 9.52 -0.35 -7.61
N ARG A 10 8.79 -1.07 -8.48
CA ARG A 10 7.66 -1.93 -8.12
C ARG A 10 8.16 -3.22 -7.44
N GLY A 11 8.89 -3.05 -6.34
CA GLY A 11 9.25 -4.09 -5.39
C GLY A 11 8.04 -4.55 -4.57
N PRO A 12 8.22 -5.51 -3.65
CA PRO A 12 7.17 -5.95 -2.73
C PRO A 12 6.82 -4.92 -1.64
N GLU A 13 7.20 -3.65 -1.83
CA GLU A 13 7.18 -2.58 -0.84
C GLU A 13 6.19 -1.48 -1.26
N PHE A 14 5.23 -1.19 -0.38
CA PHE A 14 4.24 -0.14 -0.52
C PHE A 14 4.49 0.93 0.54
N ALA A 15 4.79 2.17 0.14
CA ALA A 15 5.07 3.27 1.08
C ALA A 15 6.11 2.94 2.18
N GLY A 16 7.09 2.07 1.86
CA GLY A 16 8.10 1.59 2.81
C GLY A 16 7.74 0.30 3.58
N ILE A 17 6.57 -0.29 3.32
CA ILE A 17 6.06 -1.49 3.99
C ILE A 17 6.12 -2.70 3.06
N ARG A 18 6.75 -3.80 3.51
CA ARG A 18 6.82 -5.07 2.75
C ARG A 18 5.53 -5.87 2.79
N ILE A 19 4.53 -5.44 2.03
CA ILE A 19 3.23 -6.13 1.93
C ILE A 19 3.18 -7.23 0.87
N GLY A 20 4.19 -7.30 -0.01
CA GLY A 20 4.29 -8.29 -1.08
C GLY A 20 3.82 -7.76 -2.44
N ARG A 21 4.34 -8.36 -3.52
CA ARG A 21 4.02 -8.00 -4.92
C ARG A 21 2.52 -8.00 -5.25
N PRO A 22 1.70 -9.00 -4.88
CA PRO A 22 0.29 -9.00 -5.26
C PRO A 22 -0.51 -7.90 -4.55
N ALA A 23 -0.21 -7.64 -3.27
CA ALA A 23 -0.88 -6.59 -2.52
C ALA A 23 -0.46 -5.18 -2.99
N THR A 24 0.83 -4.99 -3.25
CA THR A 24 1.35 -3.75 -3.84
C THR A 24 0.73 -3.50 -5.21
N GLY A 25 0.59 -4.55 -6.04
CA GLY A 25 -0.09 -4.48 -7.33
C GLY A 25 -1.55 -4.08 -7.20
N ALA A 26 -2.31 -4.72 -6.32
CA ALA A 26 -3.72 -4.40 -6.09
C ALA A 26 -3.95 -2.96 -5.59
N LEU A 27 -3.06 -2.46 -4.71
CA LEU A 27 -3.10 -1.07 -4.24
C LEU A 27 -2.87 -0.08 -5.38
N ILE A 28 -1.81 -0.31 -6.17
CA ILE A 28 -1.47 0.57 -7.30
C ILE A 28 -2.55 0.51 -8.38
N ASP A 29 -3.12 -0.67 -8.66
CA ASP A 29 -4.22 -0.85 -9.62
C ASP A 29 -5.48 -0.10 -9.16
N ALA A 30 -5.75 -0.09 -7.85
CA ALA A 30 -6.80 0.73 -7.24
C ALA A 30 -6.47 2.23 -7.17
N GLY A 31 -5.27 2.66 -7.59
CA GLY A 31 -4.83 4.06 -7.60
C GLY A 31 -4.06 4.50 -6.36
N TYR A 32 -3.96 3.65 -5.34
CA TYR A 32 -3.26 3.96 -4.11
C TYR A 32 -1.74 3.89 -4.30
N SER A 33 -1.08 4.99 -3.98
CA SER A 33 0.39 5.10 -4.11
C SER A 33 1.10 5.31 -2.76
N THR A 34 0.36 5.74 -1.73
CA THR A 34 0.92 6.09 -0.41
C THR A 34 -0.05 5.72 0.71
N LEU A 35 0.43 5.64 1.95
CA LEU A 35 -0.43 5.40 3.12
C LEU A 35 -1.49 6.49 3.34
N ALA A 36 -1.16 7.74 3.01
CA ALA A 36 -2.06 8.88 3.18
C ALA A 36 -3.23 8.87 2.18
N ASP A 37 -3.05 8.16 1.06
CA ASP A 37 -4.08 7.98 0.05
C ASP A 37 -5.03 6.82 0.39
N LEU A 38 -4.63 5.94 1.33
CA LEU A 38 -5.47 4.85 1.76
C LEU A 38 -6.67 5.37 2.57
N PRO A 39 -7.86 4.80 2.37
CA PRO A 39 -9.02 5.10 3.19
C PRO A 39 -8.76 4.74 4.66
N ASP A 40 -9.52 5.41 5.54
CA ASP A 40 -9.59 5.09 6.97
C ASP A 40 -9.96 3.62 7.22
N ASN A 41 -10.70 3.01 6.30
CA ASN A 41 -11.09 1.61 6.36
C ASN A 41 -10.17 0.76 5.48
N LEU A 42 -9.12 0.20 6.08
CA LEU A 42 -8.24 -0.77 5.41
C LEU A 42 -8.98 -2.06 5.03
N ASP A 43 -10.15 -2.33 5.60
CA ASP A 43 -10.98 -3.50 5.27
C ASP A 43 -11.53 -3.45 3.83
N GLU A 44 -11.82 -2.25 3.31
CA GLU A 44 -12.22 -2.08 1.90
C GLU A 44 -11.08 -2.43 0.95
N ILE A 45 -9.85 -2.16 1.38
CA ILE A 45 -8.64 -2.50 0.66
C ILE A 45 -8.34 -4.00 0.80
N ALA A 46 -8.67 -4.60 1.95
CA ALA A 46 -8.59 -6.04 2.19
C ALA A 46 -9.52 -6.83 1.26
N ALA A 47 -10.64 -6.22 0.87
CA ALA A 47 -11.56 -6.78 -0.10
C ALA A 47 -10.99 -6.81 -1.54
N LEU A 48 -9.92 -6.04 -1.83
CA LEU A 48 -9.28 -6.05 -3.15
C LEU A 48 -8.57 -7.39 -3.40
N HIS A 49 -8.86 -7.99 -4.56
CA HIS A 49 -8.31 -9.29 -4.96
C HIS A 49 -6.77 -9.18 -5.10
N GLY A 50 -6.04 -9.82 -4.20
CA GLY A 50 -4.57 -9.79 -4.17
C GLY A 50 -3.97 -9.13 -2.93
N VAL A 51 -4.79 -8.43 -2.13
CA VAL A 51 -4.39 -7.91 -0.81
C VAL A 51 -4.62 -9.00 0.24
N GLY A 52 -3.56 -9.73 0.57
CA GLY A 52 -3.64 -10.79 1.59
C GLY A 52 -3.79 -10.23 3.02
N PRO A 53 -4.28 -11.04 3.97
CA PRO A 53 -4.42 -10.63 5.39
C PRO A 53 -3.09 -10.20 6.03
N LYS A 54 -1.96 -10.66 5.48
CA LYS A 54 -0.62 -10.22 5.89
C LYS A 54 -0.34 -8.76 5.50
N ALA A 55 -0.76 -8.34 4.30
CA ALA A 55 -0.60 -6.97 3.85
C ALA A 55 -1.39 -6.01 4.74
N ILE A 56 -2.64 -6.36 5.04
CA ILE A 56 -3.52 -5.59 5.91
C ILE A 56 -2.96 -5.46 7.32
N ARG A 57 -2.45 -6.54 7.90
CA ARG A 57 -1.76 -6.47 9.20
C ARG A 57 -0.62 -5.45 9.20
N LEU A 58 0.25 -5.50 8.19
CA LEU A 58 1.39 -4.59 8.09
C LEU A 58 0.97 -3.14 7.84
N LEU A 59 -0.04 -2.92 7.00
CA LEU A 59 -0.64 -1.60 6.76
C LEU A 59 -1.22 -1.03 8.06
N ASN A 60 -1.96 -1.85 8.81
CA ASN A 60 -2.56 -1.46 10.08
C ASN A 60 -1.50 -1.17 11.15
N GLU A 61 -0.44 -1.99 11.23
CA GLU A 61 0.69 -1.74 12.14
C GLU A 61 1.46 -0.47 11.77
N ALA A 62 1.68 -0.19 10.49
CA ALA A 62 2.33 1.05 10.08
C ALA A 62 1.46 2.27 10.37
N ARG A 63 0.14 2.14 10.20
CA ARG A 63 -0.82 3.20 10.52
C ARG A 63 -0.95 3.45 12.02
N ALA A 64 -0.85 2.41 12.85
CA ALA A 64 -0.86 2.54 14.30
C ALA A 64 0.44 3.13 14.87
N GLN A 65 1.54 3.07 14.09
CA GLN A 65 2.86 3.57 14.49
C GLN A 65 3.19 4.97 13.95
N GLY A 66 2.34 5.55 13.11
CA GLY A 66 2.46 6.91 12.57
C GLY A 66 1.42 7.85 13.17
#